data_AF-A0A973ICL6-F1
#
_entry.id   AF-A0A973ICL6-F1
#
_cell.length_a   1.000
_cell.length_b   1.000
_cell.length_c   1.000
_cell.angle_alpha   90.00
_cell.angle_beta   90.00
_cell.angle_gamma   90.00
#
_symmetry.space_group_name_H-M   'P 1'
#
loop_
_entity.id
_entity.type
_entity.pdbx_description
1 polymer ?
#
loop_
_entity_poly.entity_id
_entity_poly.type
_entity_poly.pdbx_seq_one_letter_code
_entity_poly.pdbx_strand_id
1 'polypeptide(L)' 'MDTILWVIVAVASIVPMFKLLPHFGINQYWAAVCIVPIGTIALLWWMAVKLQELEKR' A
#
# COMPACT_ATOMS: atom_id res chain seq x y z
N MET A 1 17.06 6.49 -18.29
CA MET A 1 15.59 6.68 -18.25
C MET A 1 14.98 6.01 -17.01
N ASP A 2 15.80 5.72 -15.99
CA ASP A 2 15.52 4.70 -14.99
C ASP A 2 14.99 5.29 -13.69
N THR A 3 15.45 6.49 -13.30
CA THR A 3 15.02 7.15 -12.07
C THR A 3 13.64 7.79 -12.19
N ILE A 4 13.33 8.41 -13.34
CA ILE A 4 12.02 9.03 -13.59
C ILE A 4 10.91 7.95 -13.58
N LEU A 5 11.13 6.83 -14.27
CA LEU A 5 10.18 5.72 -14.27
C LEU A 5 10.01 5.12 -12.87
N TRP A 6 11.10 4.95 -12.12
CA TRP A 6 11.02 4.45 -10.74
C TRP A 6 10.23 5.39 -9.81
N VAL A 7 10.43 6.71 -9.93
CA VAL A 7 9.64 7.70 -9.17
C VAL A 7 8.17 7.65 -9.56
N ILE A 8 7.84 7.54 -10.85
CA ILE A 8 6.45 7.41 -11.31
C ILE A 8 5.81 6.16 -10.70
N VAL A 9 6.49 5.02 -10.72
CA VAL A 9 5.98 3.76 -10.14
C VAL A 9 5.83 3.87 -8.62
N ALA A 10 6.79 4.49 -7.92
CA ALA A 10 6.71 4.70 -6.48
C ALA A 10 5.51 5.60 -6.12
N VAL A 11 5.34 6.73 -6.79
CA VAL A 11 4.20 7.63 -6.58
C VAL A 11 2.88 6.93 -6.90
N ALA A 12 2.80 6.23 -8.04
CA ALA A 12 1.60 5.47 -8.42
C ALA A 12 1.24 4.38 -7.41
N SER A 13 2.22 3.85 -6.68
CA SER A 13 2.00 2.85 -5.62
C SER A 13 1.62 3.48 -4.27
N ILE A 14 2.23 4.60 -3.90
CA ILE A 14 2.04 5.27 -2.60
C ILE A 14 0.69 6.02 -2.54
N VAL A 15 0.35 6.76 -3.60
CA VAL A 15 -0.84 7.61 -3.64
C VAL A 15 -2.14 6.86 -3.30
N PRO A 16 -2.46 5.70 -3.91
CA PRO A 16 -3.69 4.98 -3.56
C PRO A 16 -3.70 4.45 -2.12
N MET A 17 -2.53 4.20 -1.52
CA MET A 17 -2.43 3.66 -0.16
C MET A 17 -2.92 4.64 0.91
N PHE A 18 -2.81 5.95 0.68
CA PHE A 18 -3.39 6.94 1.59
C PHE A 18 -4.91 6.81 1.73
N LYS A 19 -5.60 6.29 0.70
CA LYS A 19 -7.04 6.04 0.75
C LYS A 19 -7.36 4.60 1.16
N LEU A 20 -6.57 3.63 0.71
CA LEU A 20 -6.79 2.21 0.99
C LEU A 20 -6.50 1.86 2.45
N LEU A 21 -5.36 2.26 3.00
CA LEU A 21 -4.95 1.85 4.34
C LEU A 21 -5.96 2.26 5.43
N PRO A 22 -6.49 3.50 5.46
CA PRO A 22 -7.50 3.89 6.44
C PRO A 22 -8.80 3.08 6.34
N HIS A 23 -9.18 2.63 5.15
CA HIS A 23 -10.36 1.78 4.96
C HIS A 23 -10.23 0.45 5.71
N PHE A 24 -9.02 -0.11 5.78
CA PHE A 24 -8.71 -1.34 6.54
C PHE A 24 -8.34 -1.08 8.01
N GLY A 25 -8.46 0.16 8.49
CA GLY A 25 -8.06 0.54 9.85
C GLY A 25 -6.53 0.58 10.05
N ILE A 26 -5.75 0.61 8.97
CA ILE A 26 -4.29 0.71 8.98
C ILE A 26 -3.90 2.19 8.91
N ASN A 27 -2.89 2.60 9.67
CA ASN A 27 -2.44 4.00 9.67
C ASN A 27 -1.87 4.41 8.29
N GLN A 28 -2.37 5.53 7.74
CA GLN A 28 -2.00 6.06 6.43
C GLN A 28 -0.49 6.28 6.23
N TYR A 29 0.28 6.55 7.30
CA TYR A 29 1.72 6.76 7.22
C TYR A 29 2.50 5.49 6.84
N TRP A 30 1.89 4.31 6.95
CA TRP A 30 2.48 3.07 6.44
C TRP A 30 2.66 3.10 4.92
N ALA A 31 1.96 3.96 4.18
CA ALA A 31 2.15 4.15 2.74
C ALA A 31 3.61 4.47 2.36
N ALA A 32 4.43 5.04 3.28
CA ALA A 32 5.86 5.28 3.03
C ALA A 32 6.65 3.98 2.74
N VAL A 33 6.18 2.84 3.22
CA VAL A 33 6.81 1.54 3.00
C VAL A 33 6.70 1.10 1.53
N CYS A 34 5.74 1.64 0.77
CA CYS A 34 5.58 1.41 -0.67
C CYS A 34 6.68 2.05 -1.55
N ILE A 35 7.61 2.83 -0.98
CA ILE A 35 8.81 3.29 -1.69
C ILE A 35 9.66 2.08 -2.14
N VAL A 36 9.63 0.99 -1.37
CA VAL A 36 10.32 -0.26 -1.70
C VAL A 36 9.29 -1.26 -2.24
N PRO A 37 9.55 -1.95 -3.37
CA PRO A 37 8.58 -2.89 -3.96
C PRO A 37 8.11 -3.98 -3.00
N ILE A 38 9.02 -4.50 -2.16
CA ILE A 38 8.71 -5.51 -1.13
C ILE A 38 7.73 -4.95 -0.10
N GLY A 39 7.85 -3.66 0.24
CA GLY A 39 6.95 -2.99 1.16
C GLY A 39 5.52 -2.90 0.65
N THR A 40 5.35 -2.65 -0.65
CA THR A 40 4.03 -2.70 -1.31
C THR A 40 3.41 -4.10 -1.21
N ILE A 41 4.19 -5.15 -1.48
CA ILE A 41 3.71 -6.54 -1.38
C ILE A 41 3.27 -6.88 0.05
N ALA A 42 4.06 -6.48 1.05
CA ALA A 42 3.74 -6.73 2.46
C ALA A 42 2.44 -6.01 2.88
N LEU A 43 2.24 -4.76 2.45
CA LEU A 43 1.01 -4.02 2.75
C LEU A 43 -0.22 -4.62 2.05
N LEU A 44 -0.08 -5.04 0.80
CA LEU A 44 -1.16 -5.73 0.08
C LEU A 44 -1.54 -7.04 0.78
N TRP A 45 -0.57 -7.81 1.25
CA TRP A 45 -0.83 -9.02 2.03
C TRP A 45 -1.60 -8.70 3.33
N TRP A 46 -1.15 -7.68 4.07
CA TRP A 46 -1.82 -7.28 5.30
C TRP A 46 -3.25 -6.83 5.03
N MET A 47 -3.47 -6.03 3.99
CA MET A 47 -4.82 -5.64 3.56
C MET A 47 -5.67 -6.84 3.16
N ALA A 48 -5.11 -7.85 2.50
CA ALA A 48 -5.83 -9.08 2.15
C ALA A 48 -6.27 -9.84 3.41
N VAL A 49 -5.42 -9.95 4.43
CA VAL A 49 -5.80 -10.52 5.73
C VAL A 49 -6.91 -9.71 6.39
N LYS A 50 -6.82 -8.38 6.37
CA LYS A 50 -7.88 -7.49 6.89
C LYS A 50 -9.18 -7.59 6.12
N LEU A 51 -9.13 -7.79 4.80
CA LEU A 51 -10.31 -8.00 3.97
C LEU A 51 -11.06 -9.26 4.42
N GLN A 52 -10.34 -10.37 4.65
CA GLN A 52 -10.92 -11.62 5.14
C GLN A 52 -11.53 -11.49 6.55
N GLU A 53 -11.01 -10.59 7.40
CA GLU A 53 -11.62 -10.28 8.69
C GLU A 53 -12.92 -9.48 8.54
N LEU A 54 -12.99 -8.57 7.56
CA LEU A 54 -14.18 -7.77 7.27
C LEU A 54 -15.30 -8.59 6.64
N GLU A 55 -14.97 -9.51 5.73
CA GLU A 55 -15.95 -10.40 5.08
C GLU A 55 -16.57 -11.44 6.03
N LYS A 56 -15.90 -11.73 7.15
CA LYS A 56 -16.40 -12.64 8.20
C LYS A 56 -17.37 -11.96 9.18
N ARG A 57 -17.48 -10.63 9.15
CA ARG A 57 -18.42 -9.86 9.98
C ARG A 57 -19.73 -9.65 9.25
#